data_AF-A0A7X1SR98-F1
#
_entry.id   AF-A0A7X1SR98-F1
#
_cell.length_a   1.000
_cell.length_b   1.000
_cell.length_c   1.000
_cell.angle_alpha   90.00
_cell.angle_beta   90.00
_cell.angle_gamma   90.00
#
_symmetry.space_group_name_H-M   'P 1'
#
loop_
_entity.id
_entity.type
_entity.pdbx_description
1 polymer ?
#
loop_
_entity_poly.entity_id
_entity_poly.type
_entity_poly.pdbx_seq_one_letter_code
_entity_poly.pdbx_strand_id
1 'polypeptide(L)'
;MTGSRWLRGLRLSLARLPFGGPASEGPVHAFRDPWKGDPDQGARLIGGHFRFDRQDYPLPNGNWERGPWPEPVREWLHGFSWLRDLRTLGSDRARLTARGLVSDWLAHPPTDPLVRDACVTGSRLASWLSNHEFCLASADPRLQQRLMERMLVEGRTIAALLPLPPQGARGLMAFRGLLAAAMAMPEQTGFMSRFLRYLPGELERLVLADGTVVERSPEAQFLVARELAEMSVMFRTAHASVPPFIDRALDKVCPVLRAMRHGDGGLAVFNGANERHSAAVEDVLAQGSRQKLIAPAMPQGKFTRLALGKSLLLVDSGPPPPAGFDNMAHAGTLSFEFSHQRHRLFVNCGSAVVGAWRDAMRCSAAHTVLVADGLSSADFGPDGGMTRRPVTVSCDHQTDGSAHWLDLSHDGYHAPLGAKWTRRLYFGSDGEDLRGQEIIDGERNIDFTIRFHIHPDVKVTQDDEDIILQVGGTIWRFRQRDGAVRLENDVYLGRGKREVCQQIIITPRPLPDAAPPEGEAAPADEKTDAENAVKRTHQSVTWLLERIPE
;
A
#
# COMPACT_ATOMS: atom_id res chain seq x y z
N MET A 1 -24.91 9.77 20.19
CA MET A 1 -24.47 9.66 18.77
C MET A 1 -25.55 10.00 17.72
N THR A 2 -26.80 10.29 18.10
CA THR A 2 -27.93 10.51 17.17
C THR A 2 -28.01 11.93 16.59
N GLY A 3 -27.70 12.98 17.39
CA GLY A 3 -27.78 14.38 16.94
C GLY A 3 -26.78 14.78 15.84
N SER A 4 -25.54 14.25 15.89
CA SER A 4 -24.50 14.50 14.87
C SER A 4 -24.86 13.89 13.51
N ARG A 5 -25.45 12.69 13.48
CA ARG A 5 -25.92 12.03 12.25
C ARG A 5 -27.10 12.78 11.62
N TRP A 6 -28.02 13.28 12.44
CA TRP A 6 -29.17 14.07 11.97
C TRP A 6 -28.73 15.40 11.35
N LEU A 7 -27.85 16.15 12.02
CA LEU A 7 -27.27 17.39 11.48
C LEU A 7 -26.46 17.16 10.19
N ARG A 8 -25.72 16.05 10.09
CA ARG A 8 -25.01 15.65 8.86
C ARG A 8 -26.00 15.32 7.72
N GLY A 9 -27.08 14.60 8.02
CA GLY A 9 -28.14 14.28 7.05
C GLY A 9 -28.84 15.54 6.51
N LEU A 10 -29.13 16.52 7.37
CA LEU A 10 -29.70 17.81 6.97
C LEU A 10 -28.75 18.61 6.08
N ARG A 11 -27.47 18.72 6.46
CA ARG A 11 -26.46 19.40 5.63
C ARG A 11 -26.31 18.77 4.25
N LEU A 12 -26.33 17.43 4.17
CA LEU A 12 -26.29 16.69 2.92
C LEU A 12 -27.54 16.91 2.06
N SER A 13 -28.72 16.98 2.69
CA SER A 13 -29.98 17.24 1.99
C SER A 13 -30.01 18.66 1.43
N LEU A 14 -29.56 19.66 2.20
CA LEU A 14 -29.44 21.05 1.76
C LEU A 14 -28.39 21.24 0.66
N ALA A 15 -27.25 20.54 0.73
CA ALA A 15 -26.19 20.59 -0.27
C ALA A 15 -26.64 20.13 -1.66
N ARG A 16 -27.71 19.32 -1.73
CA ARG A 16 -28.25 18.71 -2.95
C ARG A 16 -29.48 19.41 -3.51
N LEU A 17 -29.94 20.49 -2.88
CA LEU A 17 -31.05 21.26 -3.42
C LEU A 17 -30.65 21.90 -4.76
N PRO A 18 -31.55 21.91 -5.76
CA PRO A 18 -31.29 22.51 -7.05
C PRO A 18 -30.96 24.00 -6.90
N PHE A 19 -29.98 24.47 -7.66
CA PHE A 19 -29.62 25.88 -7.70
C PHE A 19 -30.49 26.62 -8.72
N GLY A 20 -31.03 27.79 -8.34
CA GLY A 20 -32.00 28.55 -9.13
C GLY A 20 -31.40 29.51 -10.17
N GLY A 21 -30.29 29.16 -10.81
CA GLY A 21 -29.65 29.98 -11.85
C GLY A 21 -28.99 29.11 -12.91
N PRO A 22 -28.81 29.61 -14.15
CA PRO A 22 -28.18 28.83 -15.22
C PRO A 22 -26.74 28.49 -14.84
N ALA A 23 -26.36 27.21 -14.91
CA ALA A 23 -24.96 26.80 -14.79
C ALA A 23 -24.19 27.23 -16.04
N SER A 24 -22.88 27.50 -15.89
CA SER A 24 -22.03 27.79 -17.04
C SER A 24 -21.99 26.60 -17.99
N GLU A 25 -21.72 26.87 -19.27
CA GLU A 25 -21.55 25.82 -20.29
C GLU A 25 -20.21 25.08 -20.16
N GLY A 26 -19.35 25.44 -19.20
CA GLY A 26 -18.08 24.73 -18.98
C GLY A 26 -17.31 25.26 -17.75
N PRO A 27 -16.21 24.59 -17.38
CA PRO A 27 -15.36 25.01 -16.27
C PRO A 27 -14.63 26.32 -16.60
N VAL A 28 -14.50 27.21 -15.60
CA VAL A 28 -13.77 28.49 -15.76
C VAL A 28 -12.28 28.26 -16.01
N HIS A 29 -11.66 27.33 -15.28
CA HIS A 29 -10.29 26.94 -15.51
C HIS A 29 -10.24 25.55 -16.15
N ALA A 30 -9.70 25.47 -17.37
CA ALA A 30 -9.35 24.20 -17.97
C ALA A 30 -8.15 23.59 -17.23
N PHE A 31 -8.20 22.30 -16.97
CA PHE A 31 -7.11 21.53 -16.39
C PHE A 31 -6.99 20.22 -17.15
N ARG A 32 -5.76 19.82 -17.45
CA ARG A 32 -5.47 18.54 -18.08
C ARG A 32 -4.78 17.64 -17.08
N ASP A 33 -5.28 16.41 -16.97
CA ASP A 33 -4.70 15.38 -16.12
C ASP A 33 -3.19 15.20 -16.44
N PRO A 34 -2.29 15.43 -15.47
CA PRO A 34 -0.84 15.36 -15.70
C PRO A 34 -0.35 13.91 -15.84
N TRP A 35 -1.20 12.94 -15.51
CA TRP A 35 -0.83 11.54 -15.48
C TRP A 35 -1.21 10.82 -16.77
N LYS A 36 -0.44 9.78 -17.11
CA LYS A 36 -0.77 8.86 -18.21
C LYS A 36 -1.70 7.74 -17.72
N GLY A 37 -2.73 7.43 -18.50
CA GLY A 37 -3.54 6.21 -18.38
C GLY A 37 -2.96 5.01 -19.10
N ASP A 38 -3.61 3.85 -18.95
CA ASP A 38 -3.31 2.58 -19.62
C ASP A 38 -4.10 2.47 -20.95
N PRO A 39 -3.43 2.50 -22.12
CA PRO A 39 -4.11 2.37 -23.40
C PRO A 39 -4.79 1.02 -23.61
N ASP A 40 -4.29 -0.07 -23.02
CA ASP A 40 -4.90 -1.40 -23.12
C ASP A 40 -6.22 -1.43 -22.35
N GLN A 41 -6.25 -0.80 -21.18
CA GLN A 41 -7.49 -0.60 -20.44
C GLN A 41 -8.48 0.26 -21.23
N GLY A 42 -8.00 1.32 -21.90
CA GLY A 42 -8.80 2.12 -22.83
C GLY A 42 -9.43 1.26 -23.94
N ALA A 43 -8.67 0.32 -24.51
CA ALA A 43 -9.15 -0.57 -25.55
C ALA A 43 -10.21 -1.55 -25.03
N ARG A 44 -10.03 -2.09 -23.81
CA ARG A 44 -11.04 -2.93 -23.14
C ARG A 44 -12.36 -2.18 -22.94
N LEU A 45 -12.27 -0.93 -22.46
CA LEU A 45 -13.45 -0.08 -22.22
C LEU A 45 -14.26 0.15 -23.50
N ILE A 46 -13.59 0.36 -24.64
CA ILE A 46 -14.24 0.44 -25.95
C ILE A 46 -14.94 -0.88 -26.34
N GLY A 47 -14.39 -2.01 -25.89
CA GLY A 47 -14.95 -3.35 -26.04
C GLY A 47 -16.04 -3.71 -25.03
N GLY A 48 -16.52 -2.77 -24.21
CA GLY A 48 -17.63 -3.02 -23.29
C GLY A 48 -17.26 -3.75 -21.99
N HIS A 49 -15.96 -3.87 -21.68
CA HIS A 49 -15.48 -4.53 -20.47
C HIS A 49 -14.24 -3.80 -19.93
N PHE A 50 -13.76 -4.18 -18.76
CA PHE A 50 -12.57 -3.59 -18.17
C PHE A 50 -11.87 -4.59 -17.26
N ARG A 51 -10.58 -4.38 -17.02
CA ARG A 51 -9.81 -5.19 -16.09
C ARG A 51 -9.58 -4.45 -14.79
N PHE A 52 -9.83 -5.10 -13.66
CA PHE A 52 -9.53 -4.57 -12.34
C PHE A 52 -8.95 -5.70 -11.48
N ASP A 53 -7.81 -5.45 -10.83
CA ASP A 53 -7.13 -6.42 -9.96
C ASP A 53 -7.01 -7.83 -10.59
N ARG A 54 -6.55 -7.88 -11.84
CA ARG A 54 -6.35 -9.09 -12.68
C ARG A 54 -7.64 -9.78 -13.16
N GLN A 55 -8.82 -9.27 -12.85
CA GLN A 55 -10.11 -9.86 -13.25
C GLN A 55 -10.81 -8.97 -14.27
N ASP A 56 -11.50 -9.59 -15.23
CA ASP A 56 -12.29 -8.89 -16.24
C ASP A 56 -13.75 -8.75 -15.79
N TYR A 57 -14.29 -7.55 -15.96
CA TYR A 57 -15.66 -7.20 -15.57
C TYR A 57 -16.38 -6.53 -16.74
N PRO A 58 -17.70 -6.72 -16.89
CA PRO A 58 -18.49 -6.00 -17.88
C PRO A 58 -18.64 -4.53 -17.48
N LEU A 59 -18.69 -3.63 -18.47
CA LEU A 59 -19.08 -2.24 -18.23
C LEU A 59 -20.58 -2.12 -17.90
N PRO A 60 -20.98 -1.06 -17.18
CA PRO A 60 -22.38 -0.68 -17.05
C PRO A 60 -23.03 -0.47 -18.43
N ASN A 61 -24.20 -1.05 -18.65
CA ASN A 61 -25.00 -0.86 -19.87
C ASN A 61 -26.36 -0.24 -19.49
N GLY A 62 -26.39 1.06 -19.22
CA GLY A 62 -27.59 1.78 -18.75
C GLY A 62 -27.98 1.49 -17.30
N ASN A 63 -27.25 0.60 -16.61
CA ASN A 63 -27.46 0.28 -15.20
C ASN A 63 -26.14 0.32 -14.43
N TRP A 64 -25.99 1.35 -13.61
CA TRP A 64 -24.80 1.58 -12.78
C TRP A 64 -24.94 1.04 -11.35
N GLU A 65 -26.10 0.48 -11.00
CA GLU A 65 -26.43 0.03 -9.64
C GLU A 65 -26.19 -1.46 -9.45
N ARG A 66 -26.35 -2.25 -10.51
CA ARG A 66 -26.30 -3.71 -10.44
C ARG A 66 -25.36 -4.27 -11.49
N GLY A 67 -24.34 -4.97 -11.02
CA GLY A 67 -23.39 -5.72 -11.83
C GLY A 67 -22.54 -6.64 -10.94
N PRO A 68 -21.72 -7.51 -11.51
CA PRO A 68 -20.83 -8.41 -10.77
C PRO A 68 -19.61 -7.64 -10.21
N TRP A 69 -19.83 -6.47 -9.64
CA TRP A 69 -18.78 -5.55 -9.21
C TRP A 69 -18.66 -5.58 -7.68
N PRO A 70 -17.56 -6.13 -7.13
CA PRO A 70 -17.27 -5.96 -5.72
C PRO A 70 -17.04 -4.47 -5.40
N GLU A 71 -17.11 -4.11 -4.12
CA GLU A 71 -17.06 -2.72 -3.66
C GLU A 71 -15.87 -1.92 -4.22
N PRO A 72 -14.61 -2.41 -4.21
CA PRO A 72 -13.47 -1.69 -4.80
C PRO A 72 -13.63 -1.41 -6.31
N VAL A 73 -14.30 -2.29 -7.03
CA VAL A 73 -14.60 -2.10 -8.46
C VAL A 73 -15.65 -1.01 -8.64
N ARG A 74 -16.68 -0.97 -7.79
CA ARG A 74 -17.70 0.10 -7.81
C ARG A 74 -17.09 1.45 -7.44
N GLU A 75 -16.19 1.51 -6.46
CA GLU A 75 -15.43 2.71 -6.12
C GLU A 75 -14.65 3.25 -7.33
N TRP A 76 -13.89 2.38 -8.02
CA TRP A 76 -13.14 2.75 -9.23
C TRP A 76 -14.06 3.20 -10.39
N LEU A 77 -15.16 2.48 -10.62
CA LEU A 77 -16.16 2.83 -11.64
C LEU A 77 -16.77 4.20 -11.39
N HIS A 78 -17.30 4.43 -10.19
CA HIS A 78 -17.95 5.68 -9.80
C HIS A 78 -16.97 6.84 -9.58
N GLY A 79 -15.68 6.55 -9.45
CA GLY A 79 -14.60 7.53 -9.36
C GLY A 79 -14.10 8.06 -10.71
N PHE A 80 -14.52 7.46 -11.83
CA PHE A 80 -14.20 7.88 -13.20
C PHE A 80 -12.70 8.04 -13.54
N SER A 81 -11.80 7.52 -12.70
CA SER A 81 -10.35 7.68 -12.92
C SER A 81 -9.90 7.06 -14.25
N TRP A 82 -10.64 6.06 -14.74
CA TRP A 82 -10.47 5.35 -16.01
C TRP A 82 -10.72 6.20 -17.26
N LEU A 83 -11.29 7.40 -17.15
CA LEU A 83 -11.37 8.34 -18.28
C LEU A 83 -9.98 8.65 -18.84
N ARG A 84 -8.95 8.63 -17.99
CA ARG A 84 -7.55 8.80 -18.41
C ARG A 84 -7.07 7.73 -19.38
N ASP A 85 -7.58 6.50 -19.24
CA ASP A 85 -7.17 5.35 -20.05
C ASP A 85 -7.69 5.51 -21.47
N LEU A 86 -8.96 5.91 -21.61
CA LEU A 86 -9.57 6.30 -22.88
C LEU A 86 -8.86 7.53 -23.50
N ARG A 87 -8.50 8.52 -22.68
CA ARG A 87 -7.75 9.70 -23.14
C ARG A 87 -6.36 9.34 -23.65
N THR A 88 -5.63 8.45 -22.98
CA THR A 88 -4.32 7.97 -23.46
C THR A 88 -4.46 7.21 -24.77
N LEU A 89 -5.50 6.39 -24.92
CA LEU A 89 -5.76 5.68 -26.18
C LEU A 89 -6.08 6.65 -27.33
N GLY A 90 -6.79 7.75 -27.06
CA GLY A 90 -6.86 8.93 -27.93
C GLY A 90 -7.68 8.80 -29.22
N SER A 91 -8.30 7.64 -29.49
CA SER A 91 -9.12 7.45 -30.70
C SER A 91 -10.48 8.15 -30.62
N ASP A 92 -11.11 8.42 -31.78
CA ASP A 92 -12.48 8.96 -31.83
C ASP A 92 -13.49 8.07 -31.11
N ARG A 93 -13.31 6.74 -31.24
CA ARG A 93 -14.14 5.76 -30.54
C ARG A 93 -13.91 5.82 -29.03
N ALA A 94 -12.68 6.06 -28.56
CA ALA A 94 -12.40 6.27 -27.14
C ALA A 94 -13.12 7.52 -26.60
N ARG A 95 -13.05 8.63 -27.36
CA ARG A 95 -13.73 9.89 -27.02
C ARG A 95 -15.25 9.72 -26.92
N LEU A 96 -15.87 9.07 -27.91
CA LEU A 96 -17.30 8.81 -27.93
C LEU A 96 -17.73 7.85 -26.81
N THR A 97 -16.92 6.84 -26.50
CA THR A 97 -17.16 5.90 -25.38
C THR A 97 -17.15 6.65 -24.04
N ALA A 98 -16.13 7.48 -23.80
CA ALA A 98 -16.03 8.31 -22.59
C ALA A 98 -17.26 9.21 -22.43
N ARG A 99 -17.65 9.92 -23.50
CA ARG A 99 -18.84 10.80 -23.50
C ARG A 99 -20.12 10.03 -23.25
N GLY A 100 -20.30 8.88 -23.89
CA GLY A 100 -21.47 8.03 -23.73
C GLY A 100 -21.64 7.58 -22.28
N LEU A 101 -20.57 7.07 -21.66
CA LEU A 101 -20.59 6.62 -20.26
C LEU A 101 -20.86 7.76 -19.27
N VAL A 102 -20.24 8.93 -19.47
CA VAL A 102 -20.51 10.11 -18.61
C VAL A 102 -21.96 10.59 -18.78
N SER A 103 -22.46 10.67 -20.02
CA SER A 103 -23.83 11.08 -20.32
C SER A 103 -24.87 10.15 -19.70
N ASP A 104 -24.66 8.84 -19.83
CA ASP A 104 -25.53 7.81 -19.26
C ASP A 104 -25.58 7.89 -17.73
N TRP A 105 -24.42 8.02 -17.08
CA TRP A 105 -24.33 8.21 -15.63
C TRP A 105 -25.04 9.50 -15.17
N LEU A 106 -24.88 10.60 -15.90
CA LEU A 106 -25.55 11.87 -15.58
C LEU A 106 -27.06 11.81 -15.81
N ALA A 107 -27.55 10.93 -16.70
CA ALA A 107 -28.98 10.75 -16.96
C ALA A 107 -29.66 10.02 -15.83
N HIS A 108 -28.99 9.02 -15.27
CA HIS A 108 -29.52 8.22 -14.18
C HIS A 108 -28.45 8.05 -13.09
N PRO A 109 -28.15 9.12 -12.31
CA PRO A 109 -27.13 9.03 -11.27
C PRO A 109 -27.48 7.92 -10.27
N PRO A 110 -26.60 6.93 -10.06
CA PRO A 110 -26.86 5.83 -9.15
C PRO A 110 -27.06 6.31 -7.71
N THR A 111 -27.83 5.52 -6.97
CA THR A 111 -28.18 5.68 -5.57
C THR A 111 -27.26 4.89 -4.64
N ASP A 112 -26.37 4.04 -5.18
CA ASP A 112 -25.28 3.39 -4.45
C ASP A 112 -24.64 4.37 -3.44
N PRO A 113 -24.54 4.01 -2.14
CA PRO A 113 -23.90 4.83 -1.12
C PRO A 113 -22.51 5.35 -1.48
N LEU A 114 -21.71 4.58 -2.24
CA LEU A 114 -20.37 4.96 -2.71
C LEU A 114 -20.40 6.20 -3.61
N VAL A 115 -21.51 6.45 -4.31
CA VAL A 115 -21.69 7.68 -5.10
C VAL A 115 -21.63 8.91 -4.19
N ARG A 116 -22.00 8.78 -2.92
CA ARG A 116 -22.01 9.87 -1.93
C ARG A 116 -20.77 9.87 -1.04
N ASP A 117 -19.90 8.88 -1.18
CA ASP A 117 -18.62 8.86 -0.48
C ASP A 117 -17.76 10.04 -0.96
N ALA A 118 -17.13 10.74 -0.02
CA ALA A 118 -16.40 11.97 -0.33
C ALA A 118 -15.15 11.70 -1.19
N CYS A 119 -14.48 10.57 -0.98
CA CYS A 119 -13.27 10.21 -1.72
C CYS A 119 -13.62 9.79 -3.15
N VAL A 120 -14.63 8.93 -3.33
CA VAL A 120 -15.14 8.53 -4.65
C VAL A 120 -15.67 9.74 -5.42
N THR A 121 -16.47 10.60 -4.76
CA THR A 121 -16.97 11.85 -5.35
C THR A 121 -15.83 12.78 -5.74
N GLY A 122 -14.80 12.85 -4.90
CA GLY A 122 -13.63 13.67 -5.16
C GLY A 122 -12.86 13.21 -6.39
N SER A 123 -12.64 11.89 -6.52
CA SER A 123 -12.05 11.30 -7.71
C SER A 123 -12.89 11.59 -8.96
N ARG A 124 -14.21 11.47 -8.86
CA ARG A 124 -15.13 11.74 -9.98
C ARG A 124 -15.04 13.18 -10.47
N LEU A 125 -15.12 14.16 -9.57
CA LEU A 125 -15.01 15.58 -9.89
C LEU A 125 -13.68 15.92 -10.59
N ALA A 126 -12.58 15.44 -10.03
CA ALA A 126 -11.26 15.70 -10.61
C ALA A 126 -11.08 14.99 -11.96
N SER A 127 -11.64 13.79 -12.13
CA SER A 127 -11.60 13.07 -13.41
C SER A 127 -12.43 13.75 -14.49
N TRP A 128 -13.61 14.29 -14.15
CA TRP A 128 -14.42 15.06 -15.10
C TRP A 128 -13.75 16.37 -15.50
N LEU A 129 -13.23 17.14 -14.55
CA LEU A 129 -12.51 18.38 -14.86
C LEU A 129 -11.30 18.09 -15.78
N SER A 130 -10.47 17.14 -15.38
CA SER A 130 -9.19 16.86 -16.03
C SER A 130 -9.29 16.20 -17.41
N ASN A 131 -10.47 15.66 -17.74
CA ASN A 131 -10.79 15.06 -19.05
C ASN A 131 -11.89 15.84 -19.79
N HIS A 132 -12.22 17.05 -19.34
CA HIS A 132 -13.25 17.89 -19.94
C HIS A 132 -12.95 18.18 -21.41
N GLU A 133 -11.74 18.67 -21.73
CA GLU A 133 -11.34 18.96 -23.11
C GLU A 133 -11.37 17.73 -24.01
N PHE A 134 -11.03 16.55 -23.48
CA PHE A 134 -10.95 15.32 -24.26
C PHE A 134 -12.32 14.87 -24.77
N CYS A 135 -13.35 14.84 -23.90
CA CYS A 135 -14.63 14.21 -24.24
C CYS A 135 -15.87 15.08 -24.04
N LEU A 136 -15.79 16.18 -23.29
CA LEU A 136 -16.95 16.96 -22.85
C LEU A 136 -17.03 18.35 -23.50
N ALA A 137 -15.91 19.01 -23.80
CA ALA A 137 -15.89 20.35 -24.41
C ALA A 137 -16.55 20.42 -25.80
N SER A 138 -16.58 19.30 -26.52
CA SER A 138 -17.26 19.17 -27.82
C SER A 138 -18.60 18.43 -27.73
N ALA A 139 -19.15 18.25 -26.53
CA ALA A 139 -20.48 17.68 -26.34
C ALA A 139 -21.57 18.72 -26.64
N ASP A 140 -22.84 18.27 -26.71
CA ASP A 140 -23.95 19.21 -26.83
C ASP A 140 -24.08 20.10 -25.56
N PRO A 141 -24.54 21.36 -25.69
CA PRO A 141 -24.60 22.30 -24.57
C PRO A 141 -25.41 21.79 -23.37
N ARG A 142 -26.44 20.96 -23.59
CA ARG A 142 -27.26 20.42 -22.48
C ARG A 142 -26.47 19.43 -21.64
N LEU A 143 -25.65 18.58 -22.26
CA LEU A 143 -24.75 17.69 -21.52
C LEU A 143 -23.70 18.48 -20.72
N GLN A 144 -23.13 19.53 -21.31
CA GLN A 144 -22.16 20.37 -20.62
C GLN A 144 -22.78 21.09 -19.40
N GLN A 145 -23.97 21.67 -19.56
CA GLN A 145 -24.72 22.28 -18.46
C GLN A 145 -25.04 21.26 -17.35
N ARG A 146 -25.55 20.08 -17.71
CA ARG A 146 -25.87 19.00 -16.74
C ARG A 146 -24.64 18.53 -15.96
N LEU A 147 -23.49 18.46 -16.61
CA LEU A 147 -22.22 18.15 -15.96
C LEU A 147 -21.89 19.23 -14.92
N MET A 148 -21.95 20.51 -15.29
CA MET A 148 -21.61 21.63 -14.39
C MET A 148 -22.57 21.70 -13.19
N GLU A 149 -23.88 21.54 -13.42
CA GLU A 149 -24.89 21.42 -12.36
C GLU A 149 -24.57 20.26 -11.42
N ARG A 150 -24.15 19.11 -11.96
CA ARG A 150 -23.77 17.96 -11.14
C ARG A 150 -22.49 18.23 -10.36
N MET A 151 -21.47 18.81 -10.98
CA MET A 151 -20.22 19.18 -10.31
C MET A 151 -20.47 20.11 -9.12
N LEU A 152 -21.41 21.05 -9.24
CA LEU A 152 -21.81 21.93 -8.14
C LEU A 152 -22.39 21.15 -6.96
N VAL A 153 -23.33 20.23 -7.22
CA VAL A 153 -23.98 19.40 -6.19
C VAL A 153 -22.96 18.48 -5.49
N GLU A 154 -22.07 17.87 -6.26
CA GLU A 154 -21.03 16.97 -5.76
C GLU A 154 -19.98 17.74 -4.94
N GLY A 155 -19.55 18.92 -5.41
CA GLY A 155 -18.66 19.82 -4.66
C GLY A 155 -19.27 20.26 -3.33
N ARG A 156 -20.57 20.63 -3.31
CA ARG A 156 -21.31 20.95 -2.09
C ARG A 156 -21.42 19.74 -1.15
N THR A 157 -21.57 18.54 -1.70
CA THR A 157 -21.61 17.28 -0.94
C THR A 157 -20.28 17.05 -0.21
N ILE A 158 -19.15 17.10 -0.92
CA ILE A 158 -17.82 16.97 -0.29
C ILE A 158 -17.60 18.05 0.75
N ALA A 159 -17.88 19.31 0.38
CA ALA A 159 -17.78 20.44 1.29
C ALA A 159 -18.54 20.16 2.59
N ALA A 160 -19.79 19.71 2.52
CA ALA A 160 -20.65 19.45 3.68
C ALA A 160 -20.17 18.27 4.56
N LEU A 161 -19.38 17.36 3.98
CA LEU A 161 -18.81 16.21 4.67
C LEU A 161 -17.50 16.53 5.40
N LEU A 162 -16.81 17.61 5.05
CA LEU A 162 -15.56 18.01 5.70
C LEU A 162 -15.77 18.59 7.11
N PRO A 163 -14.88 18.30 8.08
CA PRO A 163 -13.74 17.37 7.98
C PRO A 163 -14.18 15.91 7.99
N LEU A 164 -13.44 15.06 7.28
CA LEU A 164 -13.71 13.61 7.21
C LEU A 164 -13.15 12.87 8.44
N PRO A 165 -13.71 11.70 8.81
CA PRO A 165 -13.02 10.75 9.68
C PRO A 165 -11.69 10.28 9.04
N PRO A 166 -10.80 9.55 9.76
CA PRO A 166 -9.66 8.89 9.12
C PRO A 166 -10.06 8.13 7.86
N GLN A 167 -9.41 8.44 6.74
CA GLN A 167 -9.60 7.77 5.46
C GLN A 167 -8.28 7.24 4.87
N GLY A 168 -7.13 7.47 5.51
CA GLY A 168 -5.82 7.17 4.92
C GLY A 168 -5.54 8.02 3.67
N ALA A 169 -4.67 7.53 2.80
CA ALA A 169 -4.27 8.20 1.57
C ALA A 169 -5.45 8.60 0.69
N ARG A 170 -6.52 7.78 0.67
CA ARG A 170 -7.72 8.04 -0.14
C ARG A 170 -8.46 9.31 0.29
N GLY A 171 -8.27 9.78 1.53
CA GLY A 171 -8.84 11.03 2.04
C GLY A 171 -8.50 12.24 1.17
N LEU A 172 -7.30 12.26 0.56
CA LEU A 172 -6.84 13.34 -0.30
C LEU A 172 -7.61 13.45 -1.62
N MET A 173 -8.22 12.35 -2.09
CA MET A 173 -9.07 12.39 -3.29
C MET A 173 -10.26 13.34 -3.11
N ALA A 174 -10.84 13.40 -1.91
CA ALA A 174 -11.93 14.33 -1.59
C ALA A 174 -11.47 15.79 -1.70
N PHE A 175 -10.27 16.09 -1.19
CA PHE A 175 -9.68 17.44 -1.27
C PHE A 175 -9.32 17.81 -2.72
N ARG A 176 -8.78 16.87 -3.50
CA ARG A 176 -8.48 17.10 -4.91
C ARG A 176 -9.74 17.41 -5.70
N GLY A 177 -10.83 16.66 -5.47
CA GLY A 177 -12.11 16.94 -6.10
C GLY A 177 -12.76 18.25 -5.66
N LEU A 178 -12.60 18.65 -4.39
CA LEU A 178 -13.06 19.95 -3.93
C LEU A 178 -12.28 21.10 -4.58
N LEU A 179 -10.97 20.93 -4.77
CA LEU A 179 -10.14 21.86 -5.55
C LEU A 179 -10.57 21.89 -7.02
N ALA A 180 -10.92 20.74 -7.60
CA ALA A 180 -11.44 20.67 -8.96
C ALA A 180 -12.77 21.44 -9.09
N ALA A 181 -13.69 21.31 -8.13
CA ALA A 181 -14.92 22.09 -8.10
C ALA A 181 -14.64 23.60 -7.95
N ALA A 182 -13.67 23.97 -7.11
CA ALA A 182 -13.26 25.37 -6.95
C ALA A 182 -12.65 25.97 -8.24
N MET A 183 -11.91 25.19 -9.01
CA MET A 183 -11.38 25.61 -10.32
C MET A 183 -12.46 25.69 -11.40
N ALA A 184 -13.41 24.76 -11.37
CA ALA A 184 -14.50 24.75 -12.32
C ALA A 184 -15.47 25.93 -12.11
N MET A 185 -15.70 26.32 -10.85
CA MET A 185 -16.65 27.35 -10.41
C MET A 185 -16.04 28.28 -9.34
N PRO A 186 -15.09 29.19 -9.68
CA PRO A 186 -14.40 30.05 -8.73
C PRO A 186 -15.32 31.01 -7.96
N GLU A 187 -16.48 31.36 -8.51
CA GLU A 187 -17.51 32.16 -7.86
C GLU A 187 -18.08 31.48 -6.60
N GLN A 188 -18.01 30.14 -6.52
CA GLN A 188 -18.38 29.37 -5.35
C GLN A 188 -17.23 29.29 -4.34
N THR A 189 -16.86 30.45 -3.80
CA THR A 189 -15.72 30.66 -2.89
C THR A 189 -15.67 29.72 -1.67
N GLY A 190 -16.82 29.17 -1.25
CA GLY A 190 -16.92 28.19 -0.17
C GLY A 190 -16.11 26.92 -0.40
N PHE A 191 -15.87 26.50 -1.65
CA PHE A 191 -15.06 25.32 -1.97
C PHE A 191 -13.59 25.54 -1.61
N MET A 192 -13.00 26.62 -2.14
CA MET A 192 -11.60 26.97 -1.84
C MET A 192 -11.41 27.26 -0.34
N SER A 193 -12.36 27.97 0.29
CA SER A 193 -12.30 28.26 1.73
C SER A 193 -12.24 26.98 2.58
N ARG A 194 -13.05 25.96 2.26
CA ARG A 194 -13.03 24.69 2.99
C ARG A 194 -11.79 23.85 2.69
N PHE A 195 -11.32 23.84 1.45
CA PHE A 195 -10.06 23.19 1.08
C PHE A 195 -8.89 23.71 1.93
N LEU A 196 -8.69 25.04 1.94
CA LEU A 196 -7.60 25.69 2.68
C LEU A 196 -7.75 25.52 4.20
N ARG A 197 -8.98 25.44 4.71
CA ARG A 197 -9.25 25.25 6.14
C ARG A 197 -8.91 23.86 6.64
N TYR A 198 -9.28 22.81 5.89
CA TYR A 198 -9.28 21.44 6.40
C TYR A 198 -8.11 20.58 5.92
N LEU A 199 -7.50 20.87 4.76
CA LEU A 199 -6.39 20.08 4.26
C LEU A 199 -5.17 20.07 5.20
N PRO A 200 -4.75 21.19 5.83
CA PRO A 200 -3.61 21.16 6.75
C PRO A 200 -3.76 20.14 7.88
N GLY A 201 -4.93 20.09 8.52
CA GLY A 201 -5.21 19.15 9.60
C GLY A 201 -5.28 17.69 9.12
N GLU A 202 -5.69 17.43 7.89
CA GLU A 202 -5.63 16.08 7.32
C GLU A 202 -4.17 15.66 7.04
N LEU A 203 -3.34 16.58 6.52
CA LEU A 203 -1.92 16.30 6.29
C LEU A 203 -1.16 16.04 7.60
N GLU A 204 -1.48 16.76 8.67
CA GLU A 204 -0.91 16.50 10.00
C GLU A 204 -1.25 15.10 10.54
N ARG A 205 -2.42 14.56 10.19
CA ARG A 205 -2.83 13.20 10.58
C ARG A 205 -2.20 12.13 9.69
N LEU A 206 -2.01 12.44 8.42
CA LEU A 206 -1.61 11.47 7.40
C LEU A 206 -0.09 11.34 7.25
N VAL A 207 0.65 12.45 7.38
CA VAL A 207 2.10 12.53 7.12
C VAL A 207 2.83 12.72 8.44
N LEU A 208 3.62 11.72 8.83
CA LEU A 208 4.42 11.74 10.04
C LEU A 208 5.56 12.78 9.94
N ALA A 209 6.21 13.07 11.07
CA ALA A 209 7.25 14.09 11.15
C ALA A 209 8.41 13.84 10.16
N ASP A 210 8.76 12.57 9.92
CA ASP A 210 9.80 12.13 8.99
C ASP A 210 9.34 12.03 7.52
N GLY A 211 8.08 12.34 7.24
CA GLY A 211 7.49 12.29 5.89
C GLY A 211 6.86 10.97 5.51
N THR A 212 6.92 9.96 6.38
CA THR A 212 6.24 8.67 6.15
C THR A 212 4.73 8.84 6.28
N VAL A 213 3.98 8.24 5.36
CA VAL A 213 2.53 8.14 5.45
C VAL A 213 2.15 7.10 6.51
N VAL A 214 1.21 7.46 7.40
CA VAL A 214 0.84 6.70 8.61
C VAL A 214 0.37 5.26 8.34
N GLU A 215 -0.11 4.97 7.12
CA GLU A 215 -0.52 3.63 6.69
C GLU A 215 0.66 2.65 6.49
N ARG A 216 1.91 3.14 6.62
CA ARG A 216 3.15 2.34 6.49
C ARG A 216 3.17 1.46 5.22
N SER A 217 2.68 2.03 4.12
CA SER A 217 2.56 1.36 2.83
C SER A 217 3.26 2.19 1.75
N PRO A 218 4.21 1.62 0.98
CA PRO A 218 4.79 2.29 -0.19
C PRO A 218 3.74 2.75 -1.21
N GLU A 219 2.64 1.99 -1.34
CA GLU A 219 1.51 2.35 -2.19
C GLU A 219 0.78 3.60 -1.67
N ALA A 220 0.47 3.65 -0.37
CA ALA A 220 -0.11 4.83 0.24
C ALA A 220 0.81 6.06 0.13
N GLN A 221 2.13 5.87 0.32
CA GLN A 221 3.14 6.92 0.13
C GLN A 221 3.09 7.50 -1.29
N PHE A 222 3.02 6.62 -2.30
CA PHE A 222 2.89 7.02 -3.70
C PHE A 222 1.60 7.78 -3.96
N LEU A 223 0.45 7.28 -3.46
CA LEU A 223 -0.84 7.93 -3.65
C LEU A 223 -0.88 9.32 -3.02
N VAL A 224 -0.34 9.49 -1.81
CA VAL A 224 -0.26 10.82 -1.16
C VAL A 224 0.62 11.77 -1.96
N ALA A 225 1.80 11.34 -2.39
CA ALA A 225 2.68 12.16 -3.23
C ALA A 225 1.99 12.59 -4.53
N ARG A 226 1.27 11.65 -5.16
CA ARG A 226 0.56 11.89 -6.42
C ARG A 226 -0.58 12.89 -6.25
N GLU A 227 -1.42 12.74 -5.23
CA GLU A 227 -2.55 13.65 -4.98
C GLU A 227 -2.04 15.07 -4.68
N LEU A 228 -0.99 15.21 -3.86
CA LEU A 228 -0.37 16.50 -3.57
C LEU A 228 0.29 17.14 -4.80
N ALA A 229 0.99 16.34 -5.61
CA ALA A 229 1.62 16.82 -6.84
C ALA A 229 0.56 17.31 -7.84
N GLU A 230 -0.55 16.58 -7.98
CA GLU A 230 -1.66 16.98 -8.85
C GLU A 230 -2.30 18.29 -8.36
N MET A 231 -2.58 18.44 -7.05
CA MET A 231 -3.06 19.70 -6.48
C MET A 231 -2.09 20.86 -6.74
N SER A 232 -0.78 20.62 -6.63
CA SER A 232 0.26 21.62 -6.92
C SER A 232 0.24 22.04 -8.40
N VAL A 233 0.06 21.10 -9.34
CA VAL A 233 -0.12 21.40 -10.78
C VAL A 233 -1.43 22.15 -11.03
N MET A 234 -2.53 21.81 -10.34
CA MET A 234 -3.82 22.50 -10.45
C MET A 234 -3.70 23.99 -10.09
N PHE A 235 -3.05 24.33 -8.97
CA PHE A 235 -2.78 25.73 -8.60
C PHE A 235 -1.95 26.46 -9.66
N ARG A 236 -0.86 25.84 -10.15
CA ARG A 236 -0.02 26.42 -11.20
C ARG A 236 -0.79 26.67 -12.51
N THR A 237 -1.65 25.73 -12.89
CA THR A 237 -2.49 25.83 -14.10
C THR A 237 -3.50 26.97 -14.00
N ALA A 238 -4.03 27.21 -12.79
CA ALA A 238 -4.89 28.36 -12.51
C ALA A 238 -4.12 29.69 -12.33
N HIS A 239 -2.81 29.72 -12.58
CA HIS A 239 -1.92 30.86 -12.31
C HIS A 239 -1.99 31.38 -10.86
N ALA A 240 -2.33 30.48 -9.92
CA ALA A 240 -2.40 30.78 -8.50
C ALA A 240 -1.13 30.29 -7.77
N SER A 241 -0.81 30.95 -6.66
CA SER A 241 0.28 30.53 -5.78
C SER A 241 -0.07 29.20 -5.12
N VAL A 242 0.85 28.24 -5.14
CA VAL A 242 0.68 26.97 -4.41
C VAL A 242 0.70 27.26 -2.90
N PRO A 243 -0.28 26.80 -2.12
CA PRO A 243 -0.27 26.96 -0.69
C PRO A 243 0.98 26.32 -0.05
N PRO A 244 1.72 27.04 0.83
CA PRO A 244 3.00 26.54 1.37
C PRO A 244 2.92 25.20 2.10
N PHE A 245 1.75 24.82 2.63
CA PHE A 245 1.58 23.53 3.29
C PHE A 245 1.60 22.34 2.31
N ILE A 246 1.25 22.54 1.02
CA ILE A 246 1.35 21.51 -0.01
C ILE A 246 2.81 21.26 -0.36
N ASP A 247 3.57 22.33 -0.63
CA ASP A 247 5.00 22.22 -0.95
C ASP A 247 5.79 21.60 0.20
N ARG A 248 5.54 22.03 1.45
CA ARG A 248 6.15 21.42 2.63
C ARG A 248 5.80 19.94 2.80
N ALA A 249 4.57 19.53 2.46
CA ALA A 249 4.19 18.13 2.52
C ALA A 249 4.90 17.31 1.43
N LEU A 250 5.00 17.84 0.20
CA LEU A 250 5.74 17.23 -0.90
C LEU A 250 7.23 17.05 -0.58
N ASP A 251 7.86 18.07 0.01
CA ASP A 251 9.27 18.03 0.43
C ASP A 251 9.55 16.98 1.52
N LYS A 252 8.53 16.55 2.27
CA LYS A 252 8.63 15.44 3.23
C LYS A 252 8.30 14.08 2.61
N VAL A 253 7.22 14.00 1.84
CA VAL A 253 6.68 12.74 1.31
C VAL A 253 7.55 12.20 0.17
N CYS A 254 8.09 13.06 -0.70
CA CYS A 254 8.86 12.61 -1.87
C CYS A 254 10.19 11.91 -1.50
N PRO A 255 11.00 12.40 -0.53
CA PRO A 255 12.20 11.69 -0.11
C PRO A 255 11.93 10.28 0.46
N VAL A 256 10.82 10.11 1.19
CA VAL A 256 10.40 8.79 1.69
C VAL A 256 9.92 7.89 0.55
N LEU A 257 9.16 8.43 -0.41
CA LEU A 257 8.79 7.68 -1.61
C LEU A 257 10.02 7.21 -2.39
N ARG A 258 11.09 8.01 -2.49
CA ARG A 258 12.35 7.57 -3.08
C ARG A 258 13.03 6.48 -2.25
N ALA A 259 12.99 6.58 -0.92
CA ALA A 259 13.62 5.62 -0.01
C ALA A 259 12.95 4.23 -0.05
N MET A 260 11.64 4.18 -0.31
CA MET A 260 10.85 2.96 -0.44
C MET A 260 10.98 2.25 -1.81
N ARG A 261 11.92 2.68 -2.67
CA ARG A 261 12.18 2.05 -3.97
C ARG A 261 13.37 1.09 -3.90
N HIS A 262 13.27 0.00 -4.66
CA HIS A 262 14.41 -0.83 -5.02
C HIS A 262 15.24 -0.19 -6.15
N GLY A 263 16.39 -0.79 -6.47
CA GLY A 263 17.29 -0.28 -7.51
C GLY A 263 16.74 -0.38 -8.94
N ASP A 264 15.66 -1.13 -9.17
CA ASP A 264 14.88 -1.10 -10.43
C ASP A 264 13.97 0.13 -10.55
N GLY A 265 13.88 0.93 -9.49
CA GLY A 265 13.04 2.11 -9.40
C GLY A 265 11.57 1.81 -9.15
N GLY A 266 11.17 0.55 -8.98
CA GLY A 266 9.85 0.17 -8.46
C GLY A 266 9.81 0.28 -6.94
N LEU A 267 8.61 0.31 -6.38
CA LEU A 267 8.35 0.29 -4.94
C LEU A 267 8.69 -1.08 -4.34
N ALA A 268 9.09 -1.08 -3.07
CA ALA A 268 9.02 -2.26 -2.22
C ALA A 268 7.55 -2.66 -1.98
N VAL A 269 7.32 -3.94 -1.69
CA VAL A 269 5.99 -4.54 -1.67
C VAL A 269 5.50 -4.89 -0.25
N PHE A 270 5.65 -3.93 0.66
CA PHE A 270 5.11 -3.98 2.03
C PHE A 270 3.65 -3.51 2.12
N ASN A 271 2.88 -4.07 3.06
CA ASN A 271 1.58 -3.54 3.52
C ASN A 271 0.65 -3.06 2.40
N GLY A 272 0.16 -4.00 1.58
CA GLY A 272 -0.79 -3.69 0.51
C GLY A 272 -0.18 -3.01 -0.71
N ALA A 273 1.16 -2.96 -0.81
CA ALA A 273 1.85 -2.38 -1.96
C ALA A 273 2.13 -3.41 -3.07
N ASN A 274 2.44 -2.87 -4.26
CA ASN A 274 2.89 -3.58 -5.44
C ASN A 274 4.07 -2.79 -6.04
N GLU A 275 4.85 -3.40 -6.93
CA GLU A 275 6.09 -2.79 -7.45
C GLU A 275 5.83 -1.45 -8.15
N ARG A 276 4.66 -1.33 -8.80
CA ARG A 276 4.35 -0.30 -9.78
C ARG A 276 5.38 -0.24 -10.91
N HIS A 277 4.97 0.34 -12.04
CA HIS A 277 5.94 0.69 -13.08
C HIS A 277 6.82 1.84 -12.58
N SER A 278 8.14 1.67 -12.66
CA SER A 278 9.11 2.67 -12.18
C SER A 278 8.92 4.04 -12.83
N ALA A 279 8.50 4.09 -14.09
CA ALA A 279 8.15 5.32 -14.81
C ALA A 279 7.02 6.09 -14.13
N ALA A 280 5.99 5.40 -13.63
CA ALA A 280 4.88 6.05 -12.94
C ALA A 280 5.32 6.68 -11.60
N VAL A 281 6.21 6.00 -10.89
CA VAL A 281 6.81 6.52 -9.65
C VAL A 281 7.68 7.75 -9.94
N GLU A 282 8.49 7.69 -11.00
CA GLU A 282 9.34 8.81 -11.39
C GLU A 282 8.53 10.01 -11.89
N ASP A 283 7.45 9.81 -12.64
CA ASP A 283 6.54 10.87 -13.09
C ASP A 283 5.96 11.64 -11.89
N VAL A 284 5.52 10.92 -10.84
CA VAL A 284 5.03 11.55 -9.60
C VAL A 284 6.13 12.32 -8.89
N LEU A 285 7.32 11.71 -8.74
CA LEU A 285 8.45 12.35 -8.08
C LEU A 285 8.92 13.62 -8.80
N ALA A 286 8.92 13.61 -10.14
CA ALA A 286 9.32 14.74 -10.97
C ALA A 286 8.34 15.93 -10.84
N GLN A 287 7.05 15.65 -10.67
CA GLN A 287 6.01 16.68 -10.45
C GLN A 287 5.92 17.13 -8.99
N GLY A 288 6.26 16.24 -8.05
CA GLY A 288 6.09 16.43 -6.61
C GLY A 288 7.19 17.27 -5.96
N SER A 289 8.47 16.94 -6.21
CA SER A 289 9.57 17.73 -5.64
C SER A 289 10.72 17.86 -6.63
N ARG A 290 11.28 19.07 -6.69
CA ARG A 290 12.49 19.36 -7.49
C ARG A 290 13.72 18.73 -6.85
N GLN A 291 13.71 18.52 -5.54
CA GLN A 291 14.83 17.93 -4.82
C GLN A 291 14.84 16.42 -5.03
N LYS A 292 16.01 15.89 -5.35
CA LYS A 292 16.24 14.44 -5.50
C LYS A 292 16.83 13.82 -4.23
N LEU A 293 16.33 14.26 -3.09
CA LEU A 293 16.75 13.72 -1.79
C LEU A 293 16.10 12.34 -1.56
N ILE A 294 16.83 11.45 -0.91
CA ILE A 294 16.35 10.16 -0.44
C ILE A 294 16.34 10.24 1.08
N ALA A 295 15.24 9.88 1.73
CA ALA A 295 15.20 9.81 3.19
C ALA A 295 16.20 8.73 3.67
N PRO A 296 17.22 9.09 4.48
CA PRO A 296 18.22 8.14 4.92
C PRO A 296 17.68 7.19 6.00
N ALA A 297 16.65 7.61 6.74
CA ALA A 297 15.97 6.84 7.76
C ALA A 297 14.50 7.28 7.89
N MET A 298 13.64 6.39 8.41
CA MET A 298 12.22 6.64 8.67
C MET A 298 11.88 6.22 10.12
N PRO A 299 12.41 6.89 11.15
CA PRO A 299 12.28 6.47 12.55
C PRO A 299 10.86 6.55 13.11
N GLN A 300 9.98 7.39 12.55
CA GLN A 300 8.56 7.46 12.92
C GLN A 300 7.73 6.49 12.06
N GLY A 301 8.06 6.39 10.77
CA GLY A 301 7.50 5.40 9.86
C GLY A 301 7.86 3.95 10.20
N LYS A 302 8.91 3.76 10.99
CA LYS A 302 9.48 2.46 11.40
C LYS A 302 9.82 1.57 10.22
N PHE A 303 10.44 2.14 9.18
CA PHE A 303 11.10 1.38 8.13
C PHE A 303 12.61 1.59 8.25
N THR A 304 13.36 0.49 8.16
CA THR A 304 14.82 0.55 8.09
C THR A 304 15.26 0.38 6.64
N ARG A 305 16.09 1.30 6.17
CA ARG A 305 16.69 1.26 4.84
C ARG A 305 18.21 1.22 4.99
N LEU A 306 18.85 0.15 4.51
CA LEU A 306 20.31 0.02 4.51
C LEU A 306 20.78 -0.18 3.07
N ALA A 307 21.69 0.70 2.62
CA ALA A 307 22.28 0.65 1.29
C ALA A 307 23.80 0.55 1.45
N LEU A 308 24.37 -0.59 1.05
CA LEU A 308 25.81 -0.87 1.13
C LEU A 308 26.29 -1.40 -0.22
N GLY A 309 27.36 -0.80 -0.74
CA GLY A 309 27.87 -1.12 -2.07
C GLY A 309 26.78 -1.02 -3.14
N LYS A 310 26.45 -2.16 -3.74
CA LYS A 310 25.40 -2.29 -4.77
C LYS A 310 24.10 -2.88 -4.23
N SER A 311 24.04 -3.22 -2.95
CA SER A 311 22.93 -3.94 -2.36
C SER A 311 22.06 -3.03 -1.50
N LEU A 312 20.79 -3.43 -1.36
CA LEU A 312 19.79 -2.73 -0.60
C LEU A 312 18.97 -3.71 0.23
N LEU A 313 18.87 -3.41 1.52
CA LEU A 313 17.98 -4.07 2.47
C LEU A 313 16.91 -3.08 2.94
N LEU A 314 15.65 -3.45 2.80
CA LEU A 314 14.49 -2.72 3.33
C LEU A 314 13.79 -3.61 4.36
N VAL A 315 13.47 -3.08 5.54
CA VAL A 315 12.88 -3.85 6.65
C VAL A 315 11.67 -3.11 7.23
N ASP A 316 10.56 -3.83 7.43
CA ASP A 316 9.40 -3.38 8.22
C ASP A 316 9.74 -3.51 9.72
N SER A 317 10.21 -2.42 10.32
CA SER A 317 10.85 -2.40 11.64
C SER A 317 9.93 -1.89 12.75
N GLY A 318 8.61 -2.02 12.63
CA GLY A 318 7.68 -1.43 13.59
C GLY A 318 6.30 -2.06 13.69
N PRO A 319 5.49 -1.61 14.66
CA PRO A 319 4.14 -2.12 14.85
C PRO A 319 3.27 -1.76 13.64
N PRO A 320 2.26 -2.59 13.30
CA PRO A 320 1.33 -2.26 12.22
C PRO A 320 0.69 -0.87 12.40
N PRO A 321 0.18 -0.26 11.31
CA PRO A 321 -0.49 1.02 11.38
C PRO A 321 -1.56 1.10 12.47
N PRO A 322 -1.80 2.29 13.06
CA PRO A 322 -2.86 2.47 14.05
C PRO A 322 -4.24 2.19 13.44
N ALA A 323 -5.20 1.84 14.30
CA ALA A 323 -6.57 1.57 13.89
C ALA A 323 -7.18 2.72 13.06
N GLY A 324 -7.82 2.37 11.94
CA GLY A 324 -8.36 3.33 10.97
C GLY A 324 -7.39 3.70 9.84
N PHE A 325 -6.15 3.23 9.91
CA PHE A 325 -5.12 3.33 8.86
C PHE A 325 -4.54 1.95 8.48
N ASP A 326 -5.17 0.87 8.94
CA ASP A 326 -4.71 -0.51 8.86
C ASP A 326 -5.54 -1.39 7.90
N ASN A 327 -6.45 -0.77 7.13
CA ASN A 327 -7.31 -1.48 6.18
C ASN A 327 -6.55 -2.22 5.08
N MET A 328 -5.33 -1.77 4.76
CA MET A 328 -4.42 -2.41 3.80
C MET A 328 -3.15 -2.99 4.46
N ALA A 329 -3.08 -2.98 5.80
CA ALA A 329 -1.94 -3.53 6.52
C ALA A 329 -1.90 -5.06 6.40
N HIS A 330 -0.69 -5.61 6.42
CA HIS A 330 -0.48 -7.05 6.33
C HIS A 330 0.10 -7.59 7.65
N ALA A 331 0.00 -8.90 7.87
CA ALA A 331 0.64 -9.62 8.98
C ALA A 331 2.14 -9.89 8.67
N GLY A 332 2.83 -8.89 8.12
CA GLY A 332 4.22 -8.95 7.65
C GLY A 332 5.20 -8.20 8.54
N THR A 333 4.85 -7.92 9.80
CA THR A 333 5.75 -7.23 10.75
C THR A 333 7.10 -7.93 10.84
N LEU A 334 8.20 -7.17 10.77
CA LEU A 334 9.60 -7.67 10.69
C LEU A 334 9.98 -8.38 9.39
N SER A 335 9.13 -8.33 8.35
CA SER A 335 9.52 -8.75 7.01
C SER A 335 10.60 -7.85 6.43
N PHE A 336 11.33 -8.36 5.45
CA PHE A 336 12.33 -7.59 4.71
C PHE A 336 12.30 -7.93 3.22
N GLU A 337 12.87 -7.03 2.43
CA GLU A 337 13.15 -7.21 1.00
C GLU A 337 14.63 -6.90 0.73
N PHE A 338 15.26 -7.67 -0.15
CA PHE A 338 16.67 -7.55 -0.47
C PHE A 338 16.89 -7.52 -1.99
N SER A 339 17.71 -6.58 -2.45
CA SER A 339 18.08 -6.47 -3.87
C SER A 339 19.56 -6.14 -4.05
N HIS A 340 20.13 -6.58 -5.16
CA HIS A 340 21.45 -6.19 -5.63
C HIS A 340 21.35 -5.50 -6.99
N GLN A 341 21.87 -4.28 -7.09
CA GLN A 341 21.66 -3.38 -8.23
C GLN A 341 20.15 -3.24 -8.52
N ARG A 342 19.72 -3.51 -9.75
CA ARG A 342 18.31 -3.50 -10.16
C ARG A 342 17.59 -4.83 -9.94
N HIS A 343 18.25 -5.84 -9.35
CA HIS A 343 17.71 -7.19 -9.25
C HIS A 343 17.25 -7.46 -7.82
N ARG A 344 15.95 -7.70 -7.64
CA ARG A 344 15.37 -8.16 -6.38
C ARG A 344 15.67 -9.65 -6.20
N LEU A 345 16.12 -10.04 -5.02
CA LEU A 345 16.35 -11.44 -4.65
C LEU A 345 15.21 -11.92 -3.75
N PHE A 346 15.16 -11.38 -2.53
CA PHE A 346 14.09 -11.65 -1.58
C PHE A 346 13.05 -10.54 -1.59
N VAL A 347 11.79 -10.92 -1.65
CA VAL A 347 10.64 -10.01 -1.72
C VAL A 347 9.55 -10.45 -0.73
N ASN A 348 8.46 -9.69 -0.65
CA ASN A 348 7.17 -10.22 -0.18
C ASN A 348 6.30 -10.57 -1.39
N CYS A 349 5.17 -11.26 -1.22
CA CYS A 349 4.38 -11.72 -2.36
C CYS A 349 3.61 -10.60 -3.11
N GLY A 350 3.56 -9.39 -2.57
CA GLY A 350 2.75 -8.28 -3.10
C GLY A 350 1.35 -8.26 -2.53
N SER A 351 0.40 -7.70 -3.28
CA SER A 351 -0.96 -7.48 -2.78
C SER A 351 -2.05 -7.67 -3.82
N ALA A 352 -3.27 -7.87 -3.32
CA ALA A 352 -4.50 -7.92 -4.10
C ALA A 352 -5.57 -7.07 -3.41
N VAL A 353 -6.54 -6.60 -4.18
CA VAL A 353 -7.61 -5.69 -3.72
C VAL A 353 -8.93 -6.42 -3.57
N VAL A 354 -9.16 -7.49 -4.35
CA VAL A 354 -10.43 -8.24 -4.33
C VAL A 354 -10.23 -9.76 -4.24
N GLY A 355 -11.27 -10.44 -3.76
CA GLY A 355 -11.35 -11.90 -3.71
C GLY A 355 -10.38 -12.55 -2.72
N ALA A 356 -10.27 -13.88 -2.79
CA ALA A 356 -9.48 -14.68 -1.84
C ALA A 356 -7.98 -14.31 -1.82
N TRP A 357 -7.45 -13.79 -2.92
CA TRP A 357 -6.07 -13.32 -2.97
C TRP A 357 -5.81 -12.12 -2.07
N ARG A 358 -6.81 -11.24 -1.85
CA ARG A 358 -6.68 -10.14 -0.90
C ARG A 358 -6.35 -10.68 0.49
N ASP A 359 -7.10 -11.67 0.95
CA ASP A 359 -6.92 -12.22 2.29
C ASP A 359 -5.64 -13.05 2.39
N ALA A 360 -5.36 -13.87 1.38
CA ALA A 360 -4.15 -14.70 1.34
C ALA A 360 -2.85 -13.86 1.37
N MET A 361 -2.78 -12.75 0.63
CA MET A 361 -1.60 -11.89 0.60
C MET A 361 -1.37 -11.11 1.89
N ARG A 362 -2.39 -10.99 2.75
CA ARG A 362 -2.25 -10.31 4.05
C ARG A 362 -1.69 -11.23 5.13
N CYS A 363 -1.71 -12.54 4.94
CA CYS A 363 -1.21 -13.51 5.92
C CYS A 363 0.32 -13.48 6.04
N SER A 364 0.86 -13.86 7.19
CA SER A 364 2.31 -13.95 7.41
C SER A 364 2.99 -14.91 6.43
N ALA A 365 2.28 -15.92 5.95
CA ALA A 365 2.77 -16.87 4.95
C ALA A 365 3.12 -16.26 3.58
N ALA A 366 2.69 -15.02 3.31
CA ALA A 366 2.99 -14.28 2.08
C ALA A 366 4.16 -13.28 2.22
N HIS A 367 4.89 -13.34 3.35
CA HIS A 367 5.97 -12.42 3.68
C HIS A 367 7.24 -13.17 4.08
N THR A 368 8.39 -12.51 3.90
CA THR A 368 9.69 -13.07 4.30
C THR A 368 9.85 -12.97 5.82
N VAL A 369 9.21 -13.88 6.56
CA VAL A 369 9.06 -13.90 8.03
C VAL A 369 9.11 -15.32 8.61
N LEU A 370 9.13 -15.43 9.95
CA LEU A 370 8.85 -16.66 10.67
C LEU A 370 7.33 -16.79 10.93
N VAL A 371 6.77 -17.94 10.57
CA VAL A 371 5.37 -18.32 10.79
C VAL A 371 5.32 -19.41 11.85
N ALA A 372 4.75 -19.09 13.02
CA ALA A 372 4.67 -20.00 14.16
C ALA A 372 3.33 -20.75 14.15
N ASP A 373 3.37 -22.08 14.23
CA ASP A 373 2.23 -23.00 14.25
C ASP A 373 1.22 -22.78 13.08
N GLY A 374 1.74 -22.34 11.93
CA GLY A 374 0.91 -21.96 10.78
C GLY A 374 0.04 -20.71 10.98
N LEU A 375 0.16 -20.01 12.11
CA LEU A 375 -0.62 -18.83 12.43
C LEU A 375 0.04 -17.54 11.90
N SER A 376 -0.78 -16.56 11.53
CA SER A 376 -0.28 -15.21 11.24
C SER A 376 -0.02 -14.42 12.52
N SER A 377 0.91 -13.46 12.48
CA SER A 377 1.20 -12.56 13.60
C SER A 377 0.08 -11.55 13.89
N ALA A 378 -0.90 -11.44 12.99
CA ALA A 378 -2.06 -10.58 13.10
C ALA A 378 -3.31 -11.20 12.45
N ASP A 379 -4.48 -10.73 12.87
CA ASP A 379 -5.80 -11.14 12.37
C ASP A 379 -6.57 -9.92 11.83
N PHE A 380 -7.54 -10.19 10.93
CA PHE A 380 -8.30 -9.15 10.24
C PHE A 380 -9.80 -9.33 10.43
N GLY A 381 -10.51 -8.21 10.57
CA GLY A 381 -11.96 -8.16 10.67
C GLY A 381 -12.65 -8.11 9.30
N PRO A 382 -13.98 -8.29 9.25
CA PRO A 382 -14.76 -8.19 8.01
C PRO A 382 -14.69 -6.82 7.33
N ASP A 383 -14.44 -5.76 8.09
CA ASP A 383 -14.24 -4.39 7.60
C ASP A 383 -12.83 -4.16 7.01
N GLY A 384 -11.94 -5.16 7.10
CA GLY A 384 -10.56 -5.10 6.65
C GLY A 384 -9.57 -4.52 7.66
N GLY A 385 -10.02 -4.02 8.81
CA GLY A 385 -9.15 -3.55 9.89
C GLY A 385 -8.48 -4.70 10.62
N MET A 386 -7.39 -4.44 11.34
CA MET A 386 -6.71 -5.48 12.15
C MET A 386 -7.40 -5.66 13.49
N THR A 387 -7.80 -6.89 13.82
CA THR A 387 -8.46 -7.23 15.09
C THR A 387 -7.47 -7.71 16.15
N ARG A 388 -6.42 -8.42 15.74
CA ARG A 388 -5.25 -8.77 16.56
C ARG A 388 -3.99 -8.29 15.85
N ARG A 389 -3.04 -7.73 16.60
CA ARG A 389 -1.78 -7.20 16.08
C ARG A 389 -0.67 -7.31 17.12
N PRO A 390 0.61 -7.38 16.71
CA PRO A 390 1.72 -7.17 17.62
C PRO A 390 1.62 -5.79 18.28
N VAL A 391 1.77 -5.73 19.60
CA VAL A 391 1.68 -4.50 20.40
C VAL A 391 3.10 -4.01 20.70
N THR A 392 3.95 -4.91 21.16
CA THR A 392 5.34 -4.62 21.46
C THR A 392 6.19 -5.03 20.27
N VAL A 393 6.71 -4.03 19.53
CA VAL A 393 7.67 -4.23 18.44
C VAL A 393 8.92 -3.42 18.73
N SER A 394 10.08 -4.07 18.72
CA SER A 394 11.38 -3.43 18.91
C SER A 394 12.23 -3.56 17.65
N CYS A 395 13.07 -2.55 17.41
CA CYS A 395 14.14 -2.58 16.43
C CYS A 395 15.30 -1.79 17.02
N ASP A 396 16.37 -2.48 17.40
CA ASP A 396 17.65 -1.87 17.76
C ASP A 396 18.57 -1.92 16.54
N HIS A 397 19.16 -0.77 16.18
CA HIS A 397 20.06 -0.66 15.03
C HIS A 397 21.44 -0.21 15.49
N GLN A 398 22.43 -1.08 15.28
CA GLN A 398 23.82 -0.83 15.58
C GLN A 398 24.64 -0.83 14.29
N THR A 399 25.72 -0.04 14.28
CA THR A 399 26.65 0.04 13.14
C THR A 399 28.04 0.43 13.61
N ASP A 400 29.06 -0.11 12.96
CA ASP A 400 30.46 0.31 13.12
C ASP A 400 30.90 1.33 12.05
N GLY A 401 29.95 1.84 11.26
CA GLY A 401 30.19 2.72 10.11
C GLY A 401 30.35 1.99 8.79
N SER A 402 30.57 0.67 8.79
CA SER A 402 30.72 -0.15 7.59
C SER A 402 29.64 -1.22 7.49
N ALA A 403 29.43 -1.99 8.56
CA ALA A 403 28.41 -3.03 8.64
C ALA A 403 27.26 -2.59 9.57
N HIS A 404 26.14 -3.30 9.49
CA HIS A 404 24.95 -3.01 10.27
C HIS A 404 24.40 -4.27 10.94
N TRP A 405 23.88 -4.09 12.15
CA TRP A 405 23.17 -5.10 12.93
C TRP A 405 21.79 -4.57 13.29
N LEU A 406 20.77 -5.38 13.06
CA LEU A 406 19.40 -5.11 13.48
C LEU A 406 18.94 -6.22 14.44
N ASP A 407 18.57 -5.87 15.66
CA ASP A 407 17.87 -6.78 16.59
C ASP A 407 16.40 -6.36 16.65
N LEU A 408 15.55 -7.17 16.01
CA LEU A 408 14.14 -6.92 15.85
C LEU A 408 13.33 -7.95 16.64
N SER A 409 12.25 -7.54 17.29
CA SER A 409 11.38 -8.52 17.96
C SER A 409 9.92 -8.07 18.03
N HIS A 410 9.00 -9.02 18.09
CA HIS A 410 7.59 -8.73 18.29
C HIS A 410 6.84 -9.78 19.13
N ASP A 411 5.75 -9.36 19.77
CA ASP A 411 4.88 -10.20 20.61
C ASP A 411 3.63 -10.75 19.89
N GLY A 412 3.57 -10.70 18.55
CA GLY A 412 2.43 -11.15 17.75
C GLY A 412 1.95 -12.59 18.03
N TYR A 413 2.83 -13.48 18.49
CA TYR A 413 2.50 -14.87 18.84
C TYR A 413 2.21 -15.09 20.33
N HIS A 414 2.26 -14.05 21.16
CA HIS A 414 2.12 -14.19 22.61
C HIS A 414 0.69 -14.62 22.99
N ALA A 415 -0.33 -13.94 22.48
CA ALA A 415 -1.71 -14.27 22.78
C ALA A 415 -2.13 -15.70 22.33
N PRO A 416 -1.82 -16.17 21.10
CA PRO A 416 -2.21 -17.51 20.68
C PRO A 416 -1.27 -18.63 21.17
N LEU A 417 0.03 -18.37 21.34
CA LEU A 417 1.04 -19.42 21.54
C LEU A 417 1.93 -19.23 22.78
N GLY A 418 1.78 -18.13 23.52
CA GLY A 418 2.69 -17.81 24.63
C GLY A 418 4.13 -17.57 24.16
N ALA A 419 4.31 -17.03 22.95
CA ALA A 419 5.63 -16.90 22.33
C ALA A 419 5.96 -15.52 21.76
N LYS A 420 7.25 -15.22 21.75
CA LYS A 420 7.85 -14.03 21.18
C LYS A 420 8.81 -14.45 20.08
N TRP A 421 8.77 -13.74 18.94
CA TRP A 421 9.73 -13.92 17.85
C TRP A 421 10.74 -12.77 17.87
N THR A 422 12.02 -13.13 17.76
CA THR A 422 13.15 -12.22 17.57
C THR A 422 13.89 -12.59 16.29
N ARG A 423 14.19 -11.59 15.48
CA ARG A 423 15.00 -11.67 14.27
C ARG A 423 16.22 -10.79 14.45
N ARG A 424 17.40 -11.35 14.27
CA ARG A 424 18.65 -10.58 14.16
C ARG A 424 19.13 -10.61 12.73
N LEU A 425 19.48 -9.46 12.18
CA LEU A 425 20.07 -9.33 10.84
C LEU A 425 21.45 -8.71 10.94
N TYR A 426 22.40 -9.26 10.20
CA TYR A 426 23.71 -8.64 9.96
C TYR A 426 23.86 -8.38 8.47
N PHE A 427 24.24 -7.15 8.12
CA PHE A 427 24.50 -6.75 6.74
C PHE A 427 25.94 -6.25 6.62
N GLY A 428 26.75 -7.04 5.91
CA GLY A 428 28.19 -6.84 5.75
C GLY A 428 28.55 -5.64 4.89
N SER A 429 29.75 -5.11 5.09
CA SER A 429 30.16 -3.77 4.63
C SER A 429 30.22 -3.57 3.11
N ASP A 430 30.43 -4.64 2.35
CA ASP A 430 30.38 -4.62 0.87
C ASP A 430 28.96 -4.79 0.30
N GLY A 431 27.99 -5.12 1.15
CA GLY A 431 26.63 -5.46 0.77
C GLY A 431 26.50 -6.84 0.11
N GLU A 432 27.53 -7.69 0.18
CA GLU A 432 27.58 -9.01 -0.45
C GLU A 432 27.40 -10.15 0.57
N ASP A 433 27.19 -9.83 1.84
CA ASP A 433 26.96 -10.74 2.96
C ASP A 433 25.74 -10.31 3.80
N LEU A 434 24.67 -11.09 3.75
CA LEU A 434 23.46 -10.89 4.56
C LEU A 434 23.22 -12.14 5.41
N ARG A 435 23.23 -11.98 6.73
CA ARG A 435 22.99 -13.07 7.68
C ARG A 435 21.77 -12.78 8.51
N GLY A 436 21.11 -13.85 8.96
CA GLY A 436 20.09 -13.71 9.97
C GLY A 436 20.05 -14.85 10.97
N GLN A 437 19.45 -14.53 12.11
CA GLN A 437 19.12 -15.48 13.16
C GLN A 437 17.65 -15.28 13.53
N GLU A 438 16.86 -16.34 13.40
CA GLU A 438 15.48 -16.39 13.87
C GLU A 438 15.47 -17.09 15.22
N ILE A 439 14.74 -16.52 16.18
CA ILE A 439 14.63 -17.01 17.55
C ILE A 439 13.16 -16.98 17.95
N ILE A 440 12.63 -18.10 18.42
CA ILE A 440 11.33 -18.14 19.10
C ILE A 440 11.54 -18.54 20.56
N ASP A 441 11.13 -17.64 21.44
CA ASP A 441 11.08 -17.88 22.88
C ASP A 441 9.63 -18.13 23.26
N GLY A 442 9.34 -19.32 23.81
CA GLY A 442 7.97 -19.74 24.11
C GLY A 442 7.84 -20.46 25.43
N GLU A 443 6.63 -20.55 25.96
CA GLU A 443 6.30 -21.36 27.14
C GLU A 443 6.40 -22.88 26.88
N ARG A 444 6.48 -23.26 25.60
CA ARG A 444 6.68 -24.63 25.10
C ARG A 444 7.35 -24.58 23.73
N ASN A 445 7.86 -25.73 23.27
CA ASN A 445 8.35 -25.86 21.90
C ASN A 445 7.20 -25.58 20.93
N ILE A 446 7.50 -24.81 19.89
CA ILE A 446 6.55 -24.39 18.85
C ILE A 446 7.12 -24.79 17.50
N ASP A 447 6.27 -25.41 16.68
CA ASP A 447 6.58 -25.64 15.29
C ASP A 447 6.58 -24.30 14.55
N PHE A 448 7.58 -24.06 13.72
CA PHE A 448 7.61 -22.85 12.91
C PHE A 448 8.23 -23.09 11.54
N THR A 449 7.92 -22.18 10.63
CA THR A 449 8.45 -22.16 9.26
C THR A 449 9.00 -20.78 8.99
N ILE A 450 10.26 -20.68 8.59
CA ILE A 450 10.87 -19.45 8.08
C ILE A 450 10.72 -19.45 6.57
N ARG A 451 10.19 -18.35 6.02
CA ARG A 451 9.94 -18.20 4.59
C ARG A 451 10.82 -17.11 4.00
N PHE A 452 11.36 -17.36 2.81
CA PHE A 452 11.97 -16.35 1.96
C PHE A 452 11.36 -16.44 0.57
N HIS A 453 10.56 -15.45 0.19
CA HIS A 453 9.95 -15.41 -1.13
C HIS A 453 10.96 -14.90 -2.15
N ILE A 454 11.15 -15.67 -3.22
CA ILE A 454 12.14 -15.34 -4.24
C ILE A 454 11.44 -14.65 -5.40
N HIS A 455 12.00 -13.51 -5.81
CA HIS A 455 11.44 -12.73 -6.89
C HIS A 455 11.44 -13.53 -8.22
N PRO A 456 10.40 -13.42 -9.08
CA PRO A 456 10.24 -14.28 -10.28
C PRO A 456 11.36 -14.23 -11.31
N ASP A 457 12.16 -13.16 -11.33
CA ASP A 457 13.28 -13.03 -12.27
C ASP A 457 14.54 -13.82 -11.84
N VAL A 458 14.53 -14.41 -10.64
CA VAL A 458 15.66 -15.15 -10.09
C VAL A 458 15.53 -16.63 -10.45
N LYS A 459 16.60 -17.22 -10.97
CA LYS A 459 16.69 -18.67 -11.15
C LYS A 459 17.25 -19.30 -9.90
N VAL A 460 16.67 -20.41 -9.47
CA VAL A 460 16.99 -21.04 -8.19
C VAL A 460 17.24 -22.53 -8.39
N THR A 461 18.29 -23.04 -7.78
CA THR A 461 18.60 -24.48 -7.74
C THR A 461 19.00 -24.85 -6.32
N GLN A 462 18.58 -26.04 -5.88
CA GLN A 462 19.00 -26.61 -4.60
C GLN A 462 20.07 -27.68 -4.87
N ASP A 463 21.16 -27.63 -4.11
CA ASP A 463 22.24 -28.61 -4.10
C ASP A 463 22.48 -29.04 -2.65
N ASP A 464 22.00 -30.22 -2.29
CA ASP A 464 21.90 -30.70 -0.90
C ASP A 464 21.25 -29.68 0.07
N GLU A 465 22.03 -29.09 0.98
CA GLU A 465 21.60 -28.08 1.97
C GLU A 465 21.85 -26.63 1.52
N ASP A 466 22.46 -26.43 0.35
CA ASP A 466 22.74 -25.12 -0.22
C ASP A 466 21.68 -24.76 -1.28
N ILE A 467 21.30 -23.48 -1.35
CA ILE A 467 20.45 -22.95 -2.41
C ILE A 467 21.21 -21.90 -3.20
N ILE A 468 21.29 -22.07 -4.51
CA ILE A 468 21.96 -21.15 -5.43
C ILE A 468 20.92 -20.28 -6.11
N LEU A 469 21.09 -18.96 -6.00
CA LEU A 469 20.24 -17.95 -6.64
C LEU A 469 21.05 -17.24 -7.72
N GLN A 470 20.53 -17.21 -8.95
CA GLN A 470 21.18 -16.59 -10.10
C GLN A 470 20.28 -15.50 -10.68
N VAL A 471 20.80 -14.26 -10.72
CA VAL A 471 20.08 -13.13 -11.29
C VAL A 471 21.04 -12.07 -11.79
N GLY A 472 20.78 -11.52 -12.99
CA GLY A 472 21.57 -10.41 -13.53
C GLY A 472 23.06 -10.69 -13.71
N GLY A 473 23.43 -11.97 -13.92
CA GLY A 473 24.84 -12.40 -13.99
C GLY A 473 25.52 -12.60 -12.64
N THR A 474 24.86 -12.29 -11.53
CA THR A 474 25.37 -12.57 -10.18
C THR A 474 24.88 -13.91 -9.65
N ILE A 475 25.73 -14.59 -8.89
CA ILE A 475 25.42 -15.85 -8.21
C ILE A 475 25.48 -15.60 -6.70
N TRP A 476 24.45 -16.05 -6.01
CA TRP A 476 24.34 -15.99 -4.55
C TRP A 476 24.13 -17.38 -4.00
N ARG A 477 24.71 -17.64 -2.84
CA ARG A 477 24.54 -18.88 -2.09
C ARG A 477 23.79 -18.61 -0.80
N PHE A 478 22.71 -19.35 -0.60
CA PHE A 478 21.95 -19.36 0.63
C PHE A 478 22.22 -20.66 1.40
N ARG A 479 22.52 -20.54 2.69
CA ARG A 479 22.79 -21.65 3.61
C ARG A 479 22.10 -21.42 4.94
N GLN A 480 21.88 -22.50 5.69
CA GLN A 480 21.33 -22.43 7.03
C GLN A 480 22.08 -23.36 8.00
N ARG A 481 21.87 -23.13 9.30
CA ARG A 481 22.27 -24.04 10.37
C ARG A 481 21.11 -24.24 11.35
N ASP A 482 21.03 -25.44 11.92
CA ASP A 482 20.05 -25.87 12.91
C ASP A 482 18.59 -26.01 12.38
N GLY A 483 18.41 -25.89 11.07
CA GLY A 483 17.17 -26.13 10.34
C GLY A 483 17.28 -27.19 9.25
N ALA A 484 16.16 -27.50 8.61
CA ALA A 484 16.05 -28.28 7.38
C ALA A 484 15.50 -27.37 6.29
N VAL A 485 16.22 -27.28 5.16
CA VAL A 485 15.91 -26.36 4.06
C VAL A 485 15.30 -27.09 2.87
N ARG A 486 14.34 -26.46 2.20
CA ARG A 486 13.78 -26.94 0.93
C ARG A 486 13.26 -25.80 0.08
N LEU A 487 13.20 -26.03 -1.23
CA LEU A 487 12.48 -25.17 -2.16
C LEU A 487 11.02 -25.60 -2.29
N GLU A 488 10.11 -24.64 -2.24
CA GLU A 488 8.68 -24.84 -2.54
C GLU A 488 8.21 -23.91 -3.66
N ASN A 489 7.13 -24.29 -4.33
CA ASN A 489 6.44 -23.41 -5.26
C ASN A 489 5.84 -22.21 -4.51
N ASP A 490 5.76 -21.08 -5.20
CA ASP A 490 5.28 -19.84 -4.64
C ASP A 490 4.56 -18.99 -5.69
N VAL A 491 3.99 -17.86 -5.24
CA VAL A 491 3.25 -16.93 -6.09
C VAL A 491 3.67 -15.50 -5.83
N TYR A 492 3.86 -14.75 -6.91
CA TYR A 492 4.14 -13.33 -6.87
C TYR A 492 3.02 -12.53 -7.54
N LEU A 493 2.50 -11.53 -6.83
CA LEU A 493 1.46 -10.60 -7.31
C LEU A 493 1.95 -9.15 -7.47
N GLY A 494 3.21 -8.86 -7.13
CA GLY A 494 3.76 -7.50 -7.11
C GLY A 494 3.72 -6.74 -8.44
N ARG A 495 3.62 -7.45 -9.58
CA ARG A 495 3.58 -6.85 -10.94
C ARG A 495 2.17 -6.73 -11.52
N GLY A 496 1.13 -6.85 -10.70
CA GLY A 496 -0.26 -6.72 -11.15
C GLY A 496 -0.74 -7.88 -12.03
N LYS A 497 0.01 -8.98 -12.07
CA LYS A 497 -0.37 -10.29 -12.63
C LYS A 497 0.10 -11.39 -11.67
N ARG A 498 -0.51 -12.58 -11.77
CA ARG A 498 -0.07 -13.74 -11.00
C ARG A 498 1.10 -14.40 -11.69
N GLU A 499 2.24 -14.47 -11.02
CA GLU A 499 3.45 -15.12 -11.50
C GLU A 499 3.77 -16.31 -10.59
N VAL A 500 4.18 -17.42 -11.20
CA VAL A 500 4.68 -18.58 -10.46
C VAL A 500 6.15 -18.33 -10.17
N CYS A 501 6.55 -18.50 -8.91
CA CYS A 501 7.94 -18.38 -8.47
C CYS A 501 8.23 -19.49 -7.45
N GLN A 502 9.34 -19.35 -6.73
CA GLN A 502 9.76 -20.29 -5.70
C GLN A 502 10.03 -19.54 -4.40
N GLN A 503 10.02 -20.27 -3.29
CA GLN A 503 10.41 -19.78 -1.99
C GLN A 503 11.36 -20.76 -1.30
N ILE A 504 12.22 -20.22 -0.44
CA ILE A 504 13.02 -21.02 0.49
C ILE A 504 12.20 -21.21 1.77
N ILE A 505 12.08 -22.47 2.19
CA ILE A 505 11.47 -22.84 3.45
C ILE A 505 12.53 -23.42 4.37
N ILE A 506 12.59 -22.94 5.62
CA ILE A 506 13.36 -23.57 6.69
C ILE A 506 12.42 -23.96 7.82
N THR A 507 12.50 -25.21 8.25
CA THR A 507 11.86 -25.69 9.48
C THR A 507 12.94 -26.08 10.50
N PRO A 508 12.72 -25.89 11.81
CA PRO A 508 13.68 -26.34 12.81
C PRO A 508 13.89 -27.86 12.70
N ARG A 509 15.12 -28.34 12.88
CA ARG A 509 15.31 -29.79 13.08
C ARG A 509 14.73 -30.17 14.44
N PRO A 510 14.11 -31.35 14.59
CA PRO A 510 13.76 -31.85 15.91
C PRO A 510 15.02 -31.83 16.78
N LEU A 511 14.94 -31.21 17.96
CA LEU A 511 15.96 -31.40 18.98
C LEU A 511 15.99 -32.91 19.28
N PRO A 512 17.17 -33.57 19.32
CA PRO A 512 17.22 -34.94 19.81
C PRO A 512 16.60 -34.95 21.20
N ASP A 513 15.62 -35.84 21.43
CA ASP A 513 15.02 -36.04 22.75
C ASP A 513 16.16 -36.14 23.76
N ALA A 514 16.12 -35.29 24.80
CA ALA A 514 17.06 -35.40 25.90
C ALA A 514 16.91 -36.83 26.44
N ALA A 515 17.98 -37.63 26.29
CA ALA A 515 18.00 -38.98 26.82
C ALA A 515 17.54 -38.93 28.29
N PRO A 516 16.61 -39.81 28.71
CA PRO A 516 16.19 -39.84 30.10
C PRO A 516 17.44 -40.01 30.96
N PRO A 517 17.59 -39.24 32.06
CA PRO A 517 18.76 -39.39 32.92
C PRO A 517 18.82 -40.83 33.39
N GLU A 518 19.93 -41.51 33.08
CA GLU A 518 20.21 -42.83 33.61
C GLU A 518 20.21 -42.73 35.13
N GLY A 519 19.36 -43.57 35.74
CA GLY A 519 19.03 -43.45 37.15
C GLY A 519 20.21 -43.71 38.06
N GLU A 520 20.44 -42.77 38.98
CA GLU A 520 21.10 -43.06 40.24
C GLU A 520 20.15 -42.66 41.37
N ALA A 521 19.66 -43.67 42.09
CA ALA A 521 18.77 -43.48 43.21
C ALA A 521 19.55 -42.98 44.44
N ALA A 522 19.13 -41.83 44.98
CA ALA A 522 19.49 -41.37 46.32
C ALA A 522 18.28 -40.68 46.98
N PRO A 523 18.18 -40.68 48.32
CA PRO A 523 16.91 -40.84 49.02
C PRO A 523 16.14 -39.54 49.25
N ALA A 524 14.85 -39.73 49.50
CA ALA A 524 13.86 -38.72 49.83
C ALA A 524 14.21 -37.96 51.11
N ASP A 525 14.31 -36.63 51.01
CA ASP A 525 13.60 -35.67 51.86
C ASP A 525 13.94 -34.24 51.44
N GLU A 526 12.92 -33.50 51.00
CA GLU A 526 12.65 -32.09 51.37
C GLU A 526 11.54 -31.54 50.45
N LYS A 527 10.34 -31.40 51.02
CA LYS A 527 9.29 -30.56 50.45
C LYS A 527 9.77 -29.11 50.45
N THR A 528 9.98 -28.54 49.27
CA THR A 528 10.04 -27.09 49.07
C THR A 528 9.16 -26.68 47.90
N ASP A 529 8.40 -25.62 48.14
CA ASP A 529 7.46 -24.98 47.22
C ASP A 529 8.17 -24.53 45.94
N ALA A 530 8.07 -25.33 44.87
CA ALA A 530 8.52 -24.98 43.52
C ALA A 530 7.48 -25.43 42.48
N GLU A 531 6.19 -25.13 42.74
CA GLU A 531 5.14 -25.34 41.73
C GLU A 531 5.03 -24.11 40.82
N ASN A 532 5.21 -24.36 39.52
CA ASN A 532 4.98 -23.48 38.36
C ASN A 532 6.07 -22.47 37.91
N ALA A 533 7.35 -22.89 37.84
CA ALA A 533 8.25 -22.27 36.87
C ALA A 533 7.92 -22.79 35.46
N VAL A 534 7.16 -22.01 34.68
CA VAL A 534 6.88 -22.32 33.26
C VAL A 534 8.22 -22.51 32.53
N LYS A 535 8.50 -23.73 32.07
CA LYS A 535 9.75 -24.08 31.38
C LYS A 535 9.81 -23.33 30.05
N ARG A 536 10.50 -22.19 30.03
CA ARG A 536 10.73 -21.43 28.79
C ARG A 536 11.60 -22.25 27.85
N THR A 537 11.21 -22.23 26.58
CA THR A 537 11.90 -22.88 25.47
C THR A 537 12.53 -21.82 24.58
N HIS A 538 13.65 -22.18 23.96
CA HIS A 538 14.42 -21.33 23.08
C HIS A 538 14.80 -22.15 21.85
N GLN A 539 14.17 -21.84 20.72
CA GLN A 539 14.51 -22.46 19.44
C GLN A 539 15.11 -21.39 18.53
N SER A 540 16.21 -21.72 17.86
CA SER A 540 16.90 -20.79 16.97
C SER A 540 17.36 -21.48 15.68
N VAL A 541 17.32 -20.73 14.58
CA VAL A 541 17.86 -21.11 13.27
C VAL A 541 18.66 -19.93 12.74
N THR A 542 19.84 -20.21 12.17
CA THR A 542 20.66 -19.18 11.52
C THR A 542 20.73 -19.43 10.02
N TRP A 543 20.87 -18.35 9.25
CA TRP A 543 20.95 -18.39 7.81
C TRP A 543 21.94 -17.34 7.27
N LEU A 544 22.48 -17.61 6.09
CA LEU A 544 23.46 -16.78 5.38
C LEU A 544 23.11 -16.74 3.90
N LEU A 545 23.04 -15.54 3.34
CA LEU A 545 23.04 -15.26 1.91
C LEU A 545 24.34 -14.51 1.59
N GLU A 546 25.21 -15.10 0.76
CA GLU A 546 26.46 -14.47 0.33
C GLU A 546 26.59 -14.47 -1.18
N ARG A 547 27.22 -13.45 -1.75
CA ARG A 547 27.57 -13.45 -3.17
C ARG A 547 28.75 -14.39 -3.39
N ILE A 548 28.66 -15.26 -4.39
CA ILE A 548 29.79 -16.05 -4.85
C ILE A 548 30.60 -15.17 -5.82
N PRO A 549 31.89 -14.91 -5.55
CA PRO A 549 32.77 -14.21 -6.49
C PRO A 549 32.86 -14.99 -7.81
N GLU A 550 33.01 -14.25 -8.91
CA GLU A 550 33.23 -14.82 -10.26
C GLU A 550 34.56 -15.58 -10.37
#